data_AF-A0A820GZ52-F1
#
_entry.id   AF-A0A820GZ52-F1
#
_cell.length_a   1.000
_cell.length_b   1.000
_cell.length_c   1.000
_cell.angle_alpha   90.00
_cell.angle_beta   90.00
_cell.angle_gamma   90.00
#
_symmetry.space_group_name_H-M   'P 1'
#
loop_
_entity.id
_entity.type
_entity.pdbx_description
1 polymer ?
#
loop_
_entity_poly.entity_id
_entity_poly.type
_entity_poly.pdbx_seq_one_letter_code
_entity_poly.pdbx_strand_id
1 'polypeptide(L)' 'MATAMQNDDIAIEQWKLLTIIIPAQSQLSRTTKLLADEYALSSNIKSSQTRNNVQQALSSAQGQLRKYTQNSLPANG' A
#
# COMPACT_ATOMS: atom_id res chain seq x y z
N MET A 1 -8.47 -20.38 -43.46
CA MET A 1 -9.17 -19.31 -42.72
C MET A 1 -9.26 -19.72 -41.26
N ALA A 2 -8.34 -19.24 -40.44
CA ALA A 2 -8.41 -19.34 -38.99
C ALA A 2 -7.68 -18.12 -38.44
N THR A 3 -8.38 -16.97 -38.45
CA THR A 3 -7.94 -15.79 -37.70
C THR A 3 -8.19 -16.12 -36.24
N ALA A 4 -7.11 -16.40 -35.51
CA ALA A 4 -7.15 -16.50 -34.06
C ALA A 4 -7.73 -15.20 -33.51
N MET A 5 -8.83 -15.35 -32.78
CA MET A 5 -9.48 -14.27 -32.06
C MET A 5 -8.43 -13.52 -31.25
N GLN A 6 -8.33 -12.21 -31.52
CA GLN A 6 -7.61 -11.25 -30.69
C GLN A 6 -8.09 -11.48 -29.25
N ASN A 7 -7.24 -12.08 -28.42
CA ASN A 7 -7.52 -12.13 -27.00
C ASN A 7 -7.50 -10.68 -26.56
N ASP A 8 -8.69 -10.13 -26.32
CA ASP A 8 -8.85 -8.83 -25.70
C ASP A 8 -7.89 -8.78 -24.52
N ASP A 9 -6.84 -7.96 -24.65
CA ASP A 9 -6.14 -7.36 -23.53
C ASP A 9 -7.21 -6.56 -22.79
N ILE A 10 -8.00 -7.26 -21.97
CA ILE A 10 -8.82 -6.65 -20.94
C ILE A 10 -7.77 -6.08 -20.01
N ALA A 11 -7.42 -4.82 -20.24
CA ALA A 11 -6.81 -3.96 -19.25
C ALA A 11 -7.80 -3.94 -18.09
N ILE A 12 -7.69 -4.95 -17.23
CA ILE A 12 -8.37 -5.03 -15.95
C ILE A 12 -7.88 -3.79 -15.22
N GLU A 13 -8.71 -2.75 -15.22
CA GLU A 13 -8.57 -1.54 -14.42
C GLU A 13 -8.27 -1.99 -12.99
N GLN A 14 -6.98 -1.92 -12.64
CA GLN A 14 -6.45 -2.57 -11.45
C GLN A 14 -6.90 -1.80 -10.22
N TRP A 15 -7.54 -2.49 -9.28
CA TRP A 15 -7.88 -1.89 -8.00
C TRP A 15 -6.61 -1.36 -7.31
N LYS A 16 -6.57 -0.05 -7.07
CA LYS A 16 -5.49 0.64 -6.36
C LYS A 16 -6.08 1.52 -5.27
N LEU A 17 -6.61 0.94 -4.20
CA LEU A 17 -7.05 1.72 -3.05
C LEU A 17 -6.74 0.99 -1.76
N LEU A 18 -5.81 1.54 -0.99
CA LEU A 18 -5.57 1.13 0.40
C LEU A 18 -5.68 2.39 1.26
N THR A 19 -6.73 2.47 2.07
CA THR A 19 -7.01 3.61 2.95
C THR A 19 -6.43 3.33 4.34
N ILE A 20 -5.49 4.15 4.78
CA ILE A 20 -4.87 4.06 6.11
C ILE A 20 -5.29 5.31 6.89
N ILE A 21 -6.00 5.13 8.01
CA ILE A 21 -6.39 6.21 8.93
C ILE A 21 -5.54 6.09 10.19
N ILE A 22 -4.73 7.10 10.46
CA ILE A 22 -3.83 7.16 11.60
C ILE A 22 -4.44 8.13 12.62
N PRO A 23 -4.90 7.67 13.80
CA PRO A 23 -5.47 8.57 14.80
C PRO A 23 -4.38 9.48 15.39
N ALA A 24 -4.74 10.73 15.71
CA ALA A 24 -3.85 11.81 16.15
C ALA A 24 -3.02 11.52 17.40
N GLN A 25 -3.47 10.58 18.24
CA GLN A 25 -2.76 10.16 19.45
C GLN A 25 -1.87 8.92 19.24
N SER A 26 -1.81 8.37 18.02
CA SER A 26 -0.92 7.25 17.75
C SER A 26 0.52 7.74 17.64
N GLN A 27 1.37 7.23 18.52
CA GLN A 27 2.80 7.46 18.46
C GLN A 27 3.31 6.98 17.10
N LEU A 28 4.02 7.83 16.35
CA LEU A 28 4.60 7.50 15.03
C LEU A 28 5.25 6.12 15.00
N SER A 29 6.02 5.79 16.04
CA SER A 29 6.68 4.47 16.18
C SER A 29 5.73 3.28 16.17
N ARG A 30 4.52 3.41 16.75
CA ARG A 30 3.49 2.38 16.74
C ARG A 30 2.95 2.18 15.33
N THR A 31 2.71 3.27 14.62
CA THR A 31 2.22 3.24 13.24
C THR A 31 3.27 2.67 12.28
N THR A 32 4.55 3.05 12.44
CA THR A 32 5.65 2.45 11.66
C THR A 32 5.75 0.94 11.89
N LYS A 33 5.61 0.49 13.15
CA LYS A 33 5.61 -0.94 13.47
C LYS A 33 4.41 -1.66 12.84
N LEU A 34 3.21 -1.10 12.98
CA LEU A 34 2.00 -1.64 12.38
C LEU A 34 2.14 -1.79 10.85
N LEU A 35 2.68 -0.79 10.16
CA LEU A 35 2.90 -0.87 8.71
C LEU A 35 3.94 -1.92 8.32
N ALA A 36 4.94 -2.17 9.15
CA ALA A 36 5.91 -3.24 8.90
C ALA A 36 5.26 -4.62 9.07
N ASP A 37 4.42 -4.79 10.10
CA ASP A 37 3.66 -6.01 10.34
C ASP A 37 2.68 -6.29 9.19
N GLU A 38 1.93 -5.27 8.73
CA GLU A 38 1.02 -5.38 7.57
C GLU A 38 1.77 -5.68 6.26
N TYR A 39 2.98 -5.14 6.08
CA TYR A 39 3.80 -5.47 4.92
C TYR A 39 4.16 -6.96 4.92
N ALA A 40 4.54 -7.52 6.07
CA ALA A 40 4.84 -8.95 6.19
C ALA A 40 3.57 -9.81 5.97
N LEU A 41 2.43 -9.41 6.54
CA LEU A 41 1.16 -10.12 6.38
C LEU A 41 0.64 -10.10 4.94
N SER A 42 0.88 -9.02 4.19
CA SER A 42 0.47 -8.87 2.79
C SER A 42 1.03 -9.96 1.87
N SER A 43 2.14 -10.61 2.25
CA SER A 43 2.73 -11.72 1.50
C SER A 43 1.78 -12.92 1.30
N ASN A 44 0.80 -13.08 2.20
CA ASN A 44 -0.21 -14.14 2.14
C ASN A 44 -1.33 -13.89 1.12
N ILE A 45 -1.33 -12.74 0.46
CA ILE A 45 -2.30 -12.42 -0.59
C ILE A 45 -2.05 -13.34 -1.79
N LYS A 46 -3.08 -14.12 -2.15
CA LYS A 46 -3.03 -15.14 -3.20
C LYS A 46 -2.75 -14.57 -4.58
N SER A 47 -3.35 -13.41 -4.92
CA SER A 47 -3.09 -12.72 -6.19
C SER A 47 -1.75 -11.99 -6.15
N SER A 48 -0.83 -12.37 -7.04
CA SER A 48 0.50 -11.74 -7.17
C SER A 48 0.41 -10.24 -7.45
N GLN A 49 -0.49 -9.84 -8.35
CA GLN A 49 -0.67 -8.44 -8.72
C GLN A 49 -1.24 -7.60 -7.56
N THR A 50 -2.23 -8.14 -6.85
CA THR A 50 -2.83 -7.51 -5.65
C THR A 50 -1.81 -7.38 -4.53
N ARG A 51 -1.00 -8.42 -4.31
CA ARG A 51 0.10 -8.41 -3.34
C ARG A 51 1.10 -7.30 -3.64
N ASN A 52 1.56 -7.20 -4.89
CA ASN A 52 2.53 -6.18 -5.31
C ASN A 52 1.97 -4.76 -5.13
N ASN A 53 0.70 -4.54 -5.47
CA ASN A 53 0.04 -3.25 -5.29
C ASN A 53 -0.03 -2.84 -3.81
N VAL A 54 -0.42 -3.77 -2.93
CA VAL A 54 -0.51 -3.54 -1.48
C VAL A 54 0.88 -3.25 -0.89
N GLN A 55 1.88 -4.05 -1.23
CA GLN A 55 3.25 -3.87 -0.76
C GLN A 55 3.84 -2.51 -1.18
N GLN A 56 3.60 -2.08 -2.42
CA GLN A 56 4.03 -0.76 -2.90
C GLN A 56 3.34 0.39 -2.15
N ALA A 57 2.04 0.27 -1.89
CA ALA A 57 1.29 1.27 -1.12
C ALA A 57 1.81 1.38 0.33
N LEU A 58 2.03 0.25 1.00
CA LEU A 58 2.58 0.21 2.36
C LEU A 58 4.01 0.77 2.42
N SER A 59 4.87 0.42 1.47
CA SER A 59 6.23 0.97 1.36
C SER A 59 6.21 2.49 1.15
N SER A 60 5.24 2.99 0.37
CA SER A 60 5.06 4.43 0.13
C SER A 60 4.62 5.14 1.41
N ALA A 61 3.70 4.56 2.18
CA ALA A 61 3.26 5.09 3.48
C ALA A 61 4.41 5.13 4.51
N GLN A 62 5.24 4.08 4.59
CA GLN A 62 6.44 4.07 5.43
C GLN A 62 7.41 5.19 5.03
N GLY A 63 7.63 5.39 3.73
CA GLY A 63 8.45 6.49 3.22
C GLY A 63 7.93 7.87 3.60
N GLN A 64 6.61 8.08 3.62
CA GLN A 64 6.01 9.33 4.08
C GLN A 64 6.14 9.51 5.60
N LEU A 65 5.92 8.46 6.40
CA LEU A 65 6.10 8.54 7.86
C LEU A 65 7.52 8.89 8.27
N ARG A 66 8.54 8.41 7.53
CA ARG A 66 9.95 8.75 7.77
C ARG A 66 10.22 10.25 7.65
N LYS A 67 9.49 10.96 6.78
CA LYS A 67 9.60 12.42 6.62
C LYS A 67 9.05 13.16 7.84
N TYR A 68 7.93 12.68 8.39
CA TYR A 68 7.31 13.23 9.61
C TYR A 68 8.05 12.88 10.91
N THR A 69 8.95 11.88 10.88
CA THR A 69 9.85 11.60 12.02
C THR A 69 11.07 12.52 12.03
N GLN A 70 11.46 13.05 10.87
CA GLN A 70 12.66 13.90 10.72
C GLN A 70 12.34 15.41 10.82
N ASN A 71 11.12 15.82 10.45
CA ASN A 71 10.58 17.16 10.67
C ASN A 71 9.38 17.04 11.60
N SER A 72 9.42 17.76 12.72
CA SER A 72 8.37 17.85 13.75
C SER A 72 6.96 17.59 13.22
N LEU A 73 6.24 16.68 13.88
CA LEU A 73 4.82 16.43 13.64
C LEU A 73 4.10 17.77 13.44
N PRO A 74 3.41 17.99 12.30
CA PRO A 74 2.64 19.21 12.11
C PRO A 74 1.60 19.30 13.23
N ALA A 75 1.39 20.50 13.78
CA ALA A 75 0.56 20.77 14.96
C ALA A 75 -0.94 20.49 14.79
N ASN A 76 -1.33 19.82 13.71
CA ASN A 76 -2.70 19.49 13.38
C ASN A 76 -2.95 18.06 13.86
N GLY A 77 -3.34 17.94 15.13
CA GLY A 77 -3.98 16.74 15.67
C GLY A 77 -5.41 16.62 15.16
#